data_AF-A0A0D3JB39-F1
#
_entry.id   AF-A0A0D3JB39-F1
#
_cell.length_a   1.000
_cell.length_b   1.000
_cell.length_c   1.000
_cell.angle_alpha   90.00
_cell.angle_beta   90.00
_cell.angle_gamma   90.00
#
_symmetry.space_group_name_H-M   'P 1'
#
loop_
_entity.id
_entity.type
_entity.pdbx_description
1 polymer ?
#
loop_
_entity_poly.entity_id
_entity_poly.type
_entity_poly.pdbx_seq_one_letter_code
_entity_poly.pdbx_strand_id
1 'polypeptide(L)'
;MRARRACLCFGLVVVLVAGLTTDNHKLNAPRSALMPIVIVPGTGGSQLEARLDKPSSPHWWCARQADWFRLWLDTKELLLDALT
;
A
#
# COMPACT_ATOMS: atom_id res chain seq x y z
N MET A 1 7.94 -69.56 19.48
CA MET A 1 6.95 -68.45 19.38
C MET A 1 7.49 -67.13 19.97
N ARG A 2 8.60 -66.56 19.44
CA ARG A 2 9.20 -65.30 19.93
C ARG A 2 9.10 -64.11 18.96
N ALA A 3 8.73 -64.34 17.70
CA ALA A 3 8.63 -63.31 16.66
C ALA A 3 7.43 -62.35 16.80
N ARG A 4 6.36 -62.75 17.51
CA ARG A 4 5.13 -61.94 17.66
C ARG A 4 5.29 -60.76 18.62
N ARG A 5 6.06 -60.92 19.70
CA ARG A 5 6.26 -59.87 20.72
C ARG A 5 7.16 -58.75 20.22
N ALA A 6 8.18 -59.06 19.42
CA ALA A 6 9.06 -58.05 18.83
C ALA A 6 8.33 -57.14 17.81
N CYS A 7 7.41 -57.71 17.02
CA CYS A 7 6.63 -56.96 16.02
C CYS A 7 5.62 -56.00 16.68
N LEU A 8 4.97 -56.43 17.77
CA LEU A 8 4.06 -55.60 18.58
C LEU A 8 4.80 -54.42 19.23
N CYS A 9 6.01 -54.64 19.76
CA CYS A 9 6.80 -53.57 20.36
C CYS A 9 7.28 -52.56 19.30
N PHE A 10 7.72 -53.01 18.13
CA PHE A 10 8.13 -52.10 17.05
C PHE A 10 6.95 -51.28 16.51
N GLY A 11 5.79 -51.91 16.28
CA GLY A 11 4.60 -51.22 15.81
C GLY A 11 4.06 -50.20 16.83
N LEU A 12 4.04 -50.55 18.12
CA LEU A 12 3.61 -49.64 19.19
C LEU A 12 4.55 -48.44 19.33
N VAL A 13 5.87 -48.66 19.24
CA VAL A 13 6.87 -47.59 19.29
C VAL A 13 6.73 -46.64 18.10
N VAL A 14 6.49 -47.15 16.89
CA VAL A 14 6.28 -46.31 15.70
C VAL A 14 5.01 -45.47 15.81
N VAL A 15 3.90 -46.02 16.34
CA VAL A 15 2.65 -45.27 16.53
C VAL A 15 2.80 -44.19 17.60
N LEU A 16 3.51 -44.48 18.70
CA LEU A 16 3.79 -43.50 19.75
C LEU A 16 4.70 -42.38 19.26
N VAL A 17 5.78 -42.71 18.53
CA VAL A 17 6.68 -41.70 17.96
C VAL A 17 5.96 -40.86 16.91
N ALA A 18 5.20 -41.48 16.00
CA ALA A 18 4.43 -40.75 14.99
C ALA A 18 3.38 -39.82 15.62
N GLY A 19 2.65 -40.30 16.65
CA GLY A 19 1.65 -39.51 17.37
C GLY A 19 2.24 -38.36 18.21
N LEU A 20 3.50 -38.47 18.64
CA LEU A 20 4.23 -37.38 19.30
C LEU A 20 4.82 -36.37 18.30
N THR A 21 5.05 -36.76 17.04
CA THR A 21 5.60 -35.87 16.00
C THR A 21 4.56 -35.15 15.16
N THR A 22 3.26 -35.46 15.31
CA THR A 22 2.20 -34.68 14.65
C THR A 22 1.92 -33.39 15.43
N ASP A 23 2.91 -32.50 15.42
CA ASP A 23 2.69 -31.11 15.78
C ASP A 23 1.80 -30.50 14.71
N ASN A 24 0.49 -30.41 15.00
CA ASN A 24 -0.41 -29.55 14.25
C ASN A 24 -0.02 -28.10 14.56
N HIS A 25 1.09 -27.64 13.98
CA HIS A 25 1.41 -26.23 13.87
C HIS A 25 0.34 -25.58 12.98
N LYS A 26 -0.83 -25.30 13.56
CA LYS A 26 -1.66 -24.19 13.11
C LYS A 26 -0.77 -22.97 13.26
N LEU A 27 -0.09 -22.58 12.18
CA LEU A 27 0.45 -21.25 12.03
C LEU A 27 -0.75 -20.32 12.13
N ASN A 28 -1.00 -19.85 13.34
CA ASN A 28 -1.90 -18.75 13.61
C ASN A 28 -1.17 -17.54 13.03
N ALA A 29 -1.28 -17.37 11.71
CA ALA A 29 -0.65 -16.28 11.00
C ALA A 29 -1.09 -15.00 11.72
N PRO A 30 -0.16 -14.20 12.27
CA PRO A 30 -0.54 -12.91 12.82
C PRO A 30 -1.28 -12.19 11.70
N ARG A 31 -2.47 -11.63 12.00
CA ARG A 31 -3.13 -10.69 11.08
C ARG A 31 -2.02 -9.76 10.59
N SER A 32 -1.69 -9.79 9.29
CA SER A 32 -0.60 -8.99 8.74
C SER A 32 -0.71 -7.59 9.30
N ALA A 33 0.20 -7.23 10.20
CA ALA A 33 0.21 -5.92 10.81
C ALA A 33 0.55 -4.96 9.67
N LEU A 34 -0.46 -4.21 9.20
CA LEU A 34 -0.23 -3.20 8.18
C LEU A 34 0.68 -2.14 8.77
N MET A 35 1.83 -1.93 8.13
CA MET A 35 2.77 -0.90 8.53
C MET A 35 2.32 0.43 7.90
N PRO A 36 2.17 1.52 8.68
CA PRO A 36 1.88 2.82 8.11
C PRO A 36 3.07 3.29 7.27
N ILE A 37 2.82 3.72 6.04
CA ILE A 37 3.82 4.28 5.12
C ILE A 37 3.44 5.73 4.85
N VAL A 38 4.39 6.64 5.08
CA VAL A 38 4.25 8.06 4.70
C VAL A 38 5.03 8.27 3.41
N ILE A 39 4.35 8.77 2.38
CA ILE A 39 4.98 9.07 1.09
C ILE A 39 5.23 10.58 1.04
N VAL A 40 6.49 10.96 0.93
CA VAL A 40 6.90 12.36 0.71
C VAL A 40 7.24 12.51 -0.78
N PRO A 41 6.49 13.32 -1.53
CA PRO A 41 6.74 13.51 -2.95
C PRO A 41 7.99 14.37 -3.19
N GLY A 42 8.56 14.23 -4.39
CA GLY A 42 9.58 15.14 -4.90
C GLY A 42 8.99 16.47 -5.40
N THR A 43 9.85 17.33 -5.94
CA THR A 43 9.45 18.64 -6.49
C THR A 43 8.40 18.50 -7.59
N GLY A 44 7.28 19.22 -7.45
CA GLY A 44 6.16 19.16 -8.40
C GLY A 44 5.31 17.87 -8.32
N GLY A 45 5.62 16.96 -7.39
CA GLY A 45 4.87 15.71 -7.18
C GLY A 45 3.63 15.86 -6.30
N SER A 46 3.16 17.08 -6.09
CA SER A 46 1.94 17.38 -5.32
C SER A 46 1.11 18.43 -6.02
N GLN A 47 -0.20 18.31 -5.85
CA GLN A 47 -1.15 19.26 -6.35
C GLN A 47 -0.97 20.60 -5.64
N LEU A 48 -0.88 21.69 -6.40
CA LEU A 48 -0.96 23.05 -5.85
C LEU A 48 -2.27 23.69 -6.25
N GLU A 49 -2.86 24.39 -5.30
CA GLU A 49 -4.05 25.22 -5.50
C GLU A 49 -3.72 26.67 -5.20
N ALA A 50 -4.39 27.59 -5.89
CA ALA A 50 -4.22 29.02 -5.69
C ALA A 50 -5.58 29.71 -5.62
N ARG A 51 -5.61 30.84 -4.90
CA ARG A 51 -6.70 31.81 -4.91
C ARG A 51 -6.11 33.17 -5.29
N LEU A 52 -6.80 33.92 -6.15
CA LEU A 52 -6.29 35.20 -6.67
C LEU A 52 -7.07 36.36 -6.08
N ASP A 53 -6.32 37.34 -5.58
CA ASP A 53 -6.79 38.69 -5.30
C ASP A 53 -5.64 39.67 -5.56
N LYS A 54 -5.34 39.87 -6.85
CA LYS A 54 -4.19 40.68 -7.31
C LYS A 54 -4.65 42.07 -7.76
N PRO A 55 -3.93 43.15 -7.42
CA PRO A 55 -4.30 44.51 -7.83
C PRO A 55 -4.18 44.70 -9.36
N SER A 56 -3.27 43.95 -10.00
CA SER A 56 -3.04 44.00 -11.44
C SER A 56 -2.65 42.64 -12.00
N SER A 57 -2.89 42.44 -13.29
CA SER A 57 -2.41 41.29 -14.06
C SER A 57 -1.37 41.76 -15.08
N PRO A 58 -0.31 40.97 -15.34
CA PRO A 58 0.68 41.31 -16.36
C PRO A 58 0.11 41.33 -17.78
N HIS A 59 -0.94 40.56 -18.06
CA HIS A 59 -1.58 40.51 -19.38
C HIS A 59 -3.10 40.44 -19.25
N TRP A 60 -3.81 40.88 -20.28
CA TRP A 60 -5.26 41.06 -20.21
C TRP A 60 -6.06 39.76 -20.13
N TRP A 61 -5.50 38.62 -20.56
CA TRP A 61 -6.13 37.30 -20.44
C TRP A 61 -5.94 36.64 -19.07
N CYS A 62 -5.05 37.13 -18.20
CA CYS A 62 -4.88 36.50 -16.89
C CYS A 62 -5.89 37.05 -15.88
N ALA A 63 -6.51 36.16 -15.12
CA ALA A 63 -7.43 36.54 -14.06
C ALA A 63 -6.74 37.34 -12.95
N ARG A 64 -7.41 38.38 -12.45
CA ARG A 64 -6.99 39.14 -11.26
C ARG A 64 -7.60 38.58 -9.97
N GLN A 65 -8.83 38.11 -10.08
CA GLN A 65 -9.59 37.49 -8.99
C GLN A 65 -10.11 36.13 -9.43
N ALA A 66 -9.91 35.13 -8.58
CA ALA A 66 -10.37 33.76 -8.79
C ALA A 66 -10.46 33.08 -7.42
N ASP A 67 -11.47 32.24 -7.23
CA ASP A 67 -11.53 31.36 -6.07
C ASP A 67 -10.53 30.20 -6.21
N TRP A 68 -10.45 29.29 -5.24
CA TRP A 68 -9.53 28.16 -5.27
C TRP A 68 -9.60 27.38 -6.60
N PHE A 69 -8.47 27.33 -7.30
CA PHE A 69 -8.33 26.59 -8.54
C PHE A 69 -7.02 25.81 -8.57
N ARG A 70 -6.97 24.84 -9.48
CA ARG A 70 -5.81 23.98 -9.69
C ARG A 70 -4.70 24.76 -10.40
N LEU A 71 -3.60 25.05 -9.70
CA LEU A 71 -2.46 25.73 -10.30
C LEU A 71 -1.45 24.74 -10.92
N TRP A 72 -1.16 23.62 -10.24
CA TRP A 72 -0.14 22.66 -10.70
C TRP A 72 -0.54 21.21 -10.44
N LEU A 73 -0.83 20.35 -11.41
CA LEU A 73 -0.67 20.52 -12.85
C LEU A 73 -2.04 20.71 -13.53
N ASP A 74 -2.23 21.84 -14.21
CA ASP A 74 -3.36 22.05 -15.13
C ASP A 74 -2.83 22.37 -16.52
N THR A 75 -3.14 21.50 -17.50
CA THR A 75 -2.66 21.65 -18.87
C THR A 75 -3.25 22.86 -19.58
N LYS A 76 -4.45 23.29 -19.18
CA LYS A 76 -5.13 24.45 -19.78
C LYS A 76 -4.44 25.76 -19.42
N GLU A 77 -3.83 25.83 -18.25
CA GLU A 77 -3.08 27.00 -17.78
C GLU A 77 -1.64 27.03 -18.33
N LEU A 78 -1.12 25.87 -18.75
CA LEU A 78 0.26 25.71 -19.27
C LEU A 78 0.36 25.85 -20.78
N LEU A 79 -0.66 25.40 -21.51
CA LEU A 79 -0.74 25.56 -22.95
C LEU A 79 -1.59 26.79 -23.27
N LEU A 80 -1.10 27.59 -24.21
CA LEU A 80 -1.92 28.61 -24.83
C LEU A 80 -2.94 27.91 -25.74
N ASP A 81 -4.01 27.38 -25.16
CA ASP A 81 -5.18 26.96 -25.92
C ASP A 81 -5.89 28.22 -26.41
N ALA A 82 -5.32 28.83 -27.45
CA ALA A 82 -5.81 30.06 -28.04
C ALA A 82 -7.18 29.91 -28.73
N LEU A 83 -7.80 28.72 -28.75
CA LEU A 83 -9.06 28.43 -29.42
C LEU A 83 -9.78 27.21 -28.82
N THR A 84 -10.42 27.34 -27.65
CA THR A 84 -11.67 26.64 -27.29
C THR A 84 -12.42 27.42 -26.23
#